data_AF-A0A7J9W9I4-F1
#
_entry.id   AF-A0A7J9W9I4-F1
#
_cell.length_a   1.000
_cell.length_b   1.000
_cell.length_c   1.000
_cell.angle_alpha   90.00
_cell.angle_beta   90.00
_cell.angle_gamma   90.00
#
_symmetry.space_group_name_H-M   'P 1'
#
loop_
_entity.id
_entity.type
_entity.pdbx_description
1 polymer ?
#
loop_
_entity_poly.entity_id
_entity_poly.type
_entity_poly.pdbx_seq_one_letter_code
_entity_poly.pdbx_strand_id
1 'polypeptide(L)'
;MTDTLALYRDDGPLARAVMAAVSRGTQPARHRLAWLVPPLLRAVEYGGIAVLGWRAGASGLGATYALLAAMAFRHYDIVYRLRHQAAPPPAWVGTAGLGWDGRVVVVLAAALTDVYVPTAIGLAVWCGALFVAESVTSWVRVARDPTRTVAMATGDDEE
;
A
#
# COMPACT_ATOMS: atom_id res chain seq x y z
N MET A 1 13.91 9.49 -8.97
CA MET A 1 14.08 8.63 -7.76
C MET A 1 13.20 9.06 -6.59
N THR A 2 12.96 10.37 -6.37
CA THR A 2 12.08 10.87 -5.29
C THR A 2 10.60 10.46 -5.45
N ASP A 3 10.09 10.41 -6.68
CA ASP A 3 8.69 10.01 -6.96
C ASP A 3 8.42 8.52 -6.74
N THR A 4 9.41 7.66 -7.00
CA THR A 4 9.24 6.21 -6.86
C THR A 4 9.11 5.81 -5.39
N LEU A 5 9.83 6.49 -4.49
CA LEU A 5 9.72 6.25 -3.05
C LEU A 5 8.35 6.65 -2.48
N ALA A 6 7.69 7.64 -3.07
CA ALA A 6 6.35 8.07 -2.65
C ALA A 6 5.31 6.96 -2.92
N LEU A 7 5.47 6.17 -3.98
CA LEU A 7 4.61 5.02 -4.27
C LEU A 7 4.73 3.93 -3.20
N TYR A 8 5.93 3.69 -2.66
CA TYR A 8 6.15 2.71 -1.60
C TYR A 8 5.61 3.16 -0.24
N ARG A 9 5.48 4.47 -0.03
CA ARG A 9 5.05 5.03 1.25
C ARG A 9 3.55 4.82 1.49
N ASP A 10 2.75 4.67 0.44
CA ASP A 10 1.28 4.53 0.49
C ASP A 10 0.63 5.65 1.33
N ASP A 11 1.10 6.89 1.12
CA ASP A 11 0.62 8.06 1.87
C ASP A 11 -0.86 8.31 1.61
N GLY A 12 -1.64 8.27 2.68
CA GLY A 12 -3.03 8.68 2.71
C GLY A 12 -3.18 10.18 3.00
N PRO A 13 -4.41 10.62 3.31
CA PRO A 13 -4.77 12.03 3.31
C PRO A 13 -4.05 12.85 4.39
N LEU A 14 -3.79 12.29 5.57
CA LEU A 14 -3.09 13.01 6.66
C LEU A 14 -1.62 13.18 6.33
N ALA A 15 -0.96 12.12 5.86
CA ALA A 15 0.43 12.19 5.45
C ALA A 15 0.63 13.21 4.31
N ARG A 16 -0.27 13.22 3.31
CA ARG A 16 -0.28 14.22 2.23
C ARG A 16 -0.53 15.64 2.75
N ALA A 17 -1.47 15.83 3.67
CA ALA A 17 -1.78 17.13 4.25
C ALA A 17 -0.58 17.69 5.05
N VAL A 18 0.07 16.84 5.85
CA VAL A 18 1.30 17.20 6.60
C VAL A 18 2.42 17.56 5.64
N MET A 19 2.67 16.75 4.61
CA MET A 19 3.69 17.04 3.61
C MET A 19 3.42 18.35 2.88
N ALA A 20 2.17 18.62 2.48
CA ALA A 20 1.78 19.88 1.83
C ALA A 20 1.95 21.09 2.77
N ALA A 21 1.70 20.92 4.07
CA ALA A 21 1.87 21.98 5.06
C ALA A 21 3.36 22.30 5.32
N VAL A 22 4.21 21.28 5.37
CA VAL A 22 5.64 21.39 5.72
C VAL A 22 6.53 21.73 4.51
N SER A 23 6.15 21.33 3.30
CA SER A 23 6.95 21.55 2.08
C SER A 23 6.80 22.93 1.44
N ARG A 24 6.09 23.87 2.10
CA ARG A 24 6.05 25.28 1.65
C ARG A 24 7.45 25.90 1.71
N GLY A 25 8.18 25.85 0.60
CA GLY A 25 9.43 26.58 0.38
C GLY A 25 10.73 25.83 0.67
N THR A 26 10.71 24.53 0.98
CA THR A 26 11.94 23.75 1.21
C THR A 26 12.06 22.57 0.26
N GLN A 27 13.17 22.49 -0.48
CA GLN A 27 13.50 21.31 -1.26
C GLN A 27 13.92 20.18 -0.30
N PRO A 28 13.34 18.97 -0.42
CA PRO A 28 13.70 17.87 0.47
C PRO A 28 15.18 17.52 0.28
N ALA A 29 15.97 17.74 1.33
CA ALA A 29 17.38 17.38 1.34
C ALA A 29 17.51 15.88 1.05
N ARG A 30 18.38 15.51 0.10
CA ARG A 30 18.67 14.11 -0.22
C ARG A 30 19.39 13.48 0.97
N HIS A 31 18.62 12.83 1.85
CA HIS A 31 19.17 12.16 3.02
C HIS A 31 19.64 10.74 2.66
N ARG A 32 20.86 10.36 3.05
CA ARG A 32 21.44 9.02 2.77
C ARG A 32 20.59 7.86 3.31
N LEU A 33 19.78 8.13 4.33
CA LEU A 33 18.87 7.15 4.94
C LEU A 33 17.42 7.28 4.47
N ALA A 34 17.12 8.09 3.45
CA ALA A 34 15.74 8.26 2.96
C ALA A 34 15.12 6.93 2.45
N TRP A 35 15.96 5.98 2.02
CA TRP A 35 15.53 4.65 1.61
C TRP A 35 15.01 3.78 2.76
N LEU A 36 15.36 4.10 4.02
CA LEU A 36 14.85 3.41 5.21
C LEU A 36 13.44 3.85 5.59
N VAL A 37 12.95 4.97 5.04
CA VAL A 37 11.64 5.52 5.43
C VAL A 37 10.50 4.54 5.11
N PRO A 38 10.38 3.98 3.89
CA PRO A 38 9.33 2.99 3.61
C PRO A 38 9.37 1.74 4.50
N PRO A 39 10.51 1.02 4.68
CA PRO A 39 10.52 -0.20 5.48
C PRO A 39 10.27 0.06 6.96
N LEU A 40 10.77 1.16 7.53
CA LEU A 40 10.50 1.51 8.92
C LEU A 40 9.01 1.84 9.13
N LEU A 41 8.41 2.56 8.20
CA LEU A 41 6.99 2.89 8.25
C LEU A 41 6.12 1.63 8.22
N ARG A 42 6.45 0.69 7.34
CA ARG A 42 5.76 -0.61 7.24
C ARG A 42 5.94 -1.44 8.51
N ALA A 43 7.14 -1.47 9.08
CA ALA A 43 7.40 -2.17 10.34
C ALA A 43 6.52 -1.63 11.47
N VAL A 44 6.37 -0.30 11.56
CA VAL A 44 5.50 0.34 12.55
C VAL A 44 4.03 0.05 12.30
N GLU A 45 3.56 0.19 11.06
CA GLU A 45 2.15 -0.10 10.68
C GLU A 45 1.79 -1.56 10.97
N TYR A 46 2.58 -2.50 10.45
CA TYR A 46 2.28 -3.92 10.56
C TYR A 46 2.48 -4.43 11.98
N GLY A 47 3.55 -3.99 12.65
CA GLY A 47 3.82 -4.32 14.04
C GLY A 47 2.70 -3.81 14.96
N GLY A 48 2.26 -2.57 14.76
CA GLY A 48 1.14 -1.98 15.50
C GLY A 48 -0.15 -2.76 15.33
N ILE A 49 -0.53 -3.05 14.07
CA ILE A 49 -1.74 -3.83 13.76
C ILE A 49 -1.64 -5.24 14.35
N ALA A 50 -0.48 -5.89 14.27
CA ALA A 50 -0.24 -7.23 14.83
C ALA A 50 -0.37 -7.26 16.35
N VAL A 51 0.16 -6.26 17.06
CA VAL A 51 0.02 -6.15 18.52
C VAL A 51 -1.46 -6.00 18.91
N LEU A 52 -2.22 -5.17 18.20
CA LEU A 52 -3.66 -4.99 18.46
C LEU A 52 -4.43 -6.29 18.18
N GLY A 53 -4.11 -6.98 17.10
CA GLY A 53 -4.66 -8.28 16.75
C GLY A 53 -4.44 -9.34 17.82
N TRP A 54 -3.21 -9.41 18.33
CA TRP A 54 -2.85 -10.30 19.42
C TRP A 54 -3.65 -10.01 20.69
N ARG A 55 -3.84 -8.72 21.03
CA ARG A 55 -4.66 -8.31 22.19
C ARG A 55 -6.15 -8.63 22.01
N ALA A 56 -6.65 -8.70 20.78
CA ALA A 56 -8.03 -9.06 20.47
C ALA A 56 -8.30 -10.59 20.44
N GLY A 57 -7.31 -11.42 20.78
CA GLY A 57 -7.47 -12.87 20.91
C GLY A 57 -7.49 -13.62 19.57
N ALA A 58 -7.97 -14.88 19.58
CA ALA A 58 -7.84 -15.79 18.44
C ALA A 58 -8.54 -15.29 17.16
N SER A 59 -9.74 -14.73 17.28
CA SER A 59 -10.46 -14.11 16.16
C SER A 59 -9.76 -12.84 15.67
N GLY A 60 -9.15 -12.07 16.60
CA GLY A 60 -8.28 -10.95 16.30
C GLY A 60 -7.13 -11.34 15.39
N LEU A 61 -6.38 -12.39 15.74
CA LEU A 61 -5.24 -12.87 14.95
C LEU A 61 -5.61 -13.20 13.49
N GLY A 62 -6.73 -13.90 13.29
CA GLY A 62 -7.21 -14.22 11.94
C GLY A 62 -7.58 -12.98 11.12
N ALA A 63 -8.30 -12.04 11.73
CA ALA A 63 -8.67 -10.77 11.10
C ALA A 63 -7.45 -9.91 10.75
N THR A 64 -6.49 -9.83 11.67
CA THR A 64 -5.20 -9.15 11.47
C THR A 64 -4.41 -9.77 10.33
N TYR A 65 -4.32 -11.10 10.29
CA TYR A 65 -3.63 -11.80 9.23
C TYR A 65 -4.24 -11.48 7.86
N ALA A 66 -5.57 -11.54 7.75
CA ALA A 66 -6.26 -11.19 6.52
C ALA A 66 -5.98 -9.74 6.06
N LEU A 67 -5.99 -8.78 7.00
CA LEU A 67 -5.67 -7.39 6.71
C LEU A 67 -4.22 -7.22 6.27
N LEU A 68 -3.27 -7.83 6.99
CA LEU A 68 -1.85 -7.81 6.64
C LEU A 68 -1.59 -8.46 5.28
N ALA A 69 -2.29 -9.55 4.94
CA ALA A 69 -2.21 -10.19 3.65
C ALA A 69 -2.67 -9.27 2.51
N ALA A 70 -3.79 -8.55 2.68
CA ALA A 70 -4.26 -7.57 1.70
C ALA A 70 -3.23 -6.44 1.48
N MET A 71 -2.62 -5.94 2.55
CA MET A 71 -1.58 -4.91 2.46
C MET A 71 -0.29 -5.45 1.84
N ALA A 72 0.12 -6.67 2.19
CA ALA A 72 1.28 -7.33 1.58
C ALA A 72 1.08 -7.54 0.08
N PHE A 73 -0.11 -7.98 -0.35
CA PHE A 73 -0.49 -8.07 -1.75
C PHE A 73 -0.33 -6.73 -2.46
N ARG A 74 -0.85 -5.63 -1.88
CA ARG A 74 -0.71 -4.28 -2.45
C ARG A 74 0.74 -3.88 -2.67
N HIS A 75 1.61 -4.11 -1.69
CA HIS A 75 3.03 -3.77 -1.83
C HIS A 75 3.71 -4.62 -2.89
N TYR A 76 3.37 -5.91 -2.96
CA TYR A 76 3.89 -6.81 -3.97
C TYR A 76 3.43 -6.42 -5.38
N ASP A 77 2.16 -6.07 -5.54
CA ASP A 77 1.58 -5.62 -6.82
C ASP A 77 2.27 -4.35 -7.35
N ILE A 78 2.58 -3.38 -6.48
CA ILE A 78 3.34 -2.18 -6.87
C ILE A 78 4.72 -2.58 -7.43
N VAL A 79 5.46 -3.44 -6.73
CA VAL A 79 6.78 -3.92 -7.18
C VAL A 79 6.66 -4.61 -8.55
N TYR A 80 5.67 -5.49 -8.68
CA TYR A 80 5.47 -6.27 -9.90
C TYR A 80 5.09 -5.41 -11.10
N ARG A 81 4.17 -4.46 -10.91
CA ARG A 81 3.76 -3.58 -12.00
C ARG A 81 4.84 -2.58 -12.38
N LEU A 82 5.63 -2.09 -11.42
CA LEU A 82 6.81 -1.26 -11.74
C LEU A 82 7.87 -2.05 -12.52
N ARG A 83 8.11 -3.33 -12.16
CA ARG A 83 9.08 -4.18 -12.85
C ARG A 83 8.65 -4.55 -14.27
N HIS A 84 7.40 -4.97 -14.46
CA HIS A 84 6.98 -5.56 -15.73
C HIS A 84 6.13 -4.62 -16.59
N GLN A 85 5.34 -3.72 -15.99
CA GLN A 85 4.49 -2.79 -16.75
C GLN A 85 5.12 -1.40 -16.90
N ALA A 86 6.25 -1.13 -16.22
CA ALA A 86 6.85 0.19 -16.08
C ALA A 86 5.85 1.29 -15.63
N ALA A 87 4.76 0.90 -14.95
CA ALA A 87 3.66 1.78 -14.61
C ALA A 87 3.13 1.48 -13.20
N PRO A 88 3.01 2.48 -12.31
CA PRO A 88 2.45 2.28 -10.97
C PRO A 88 0.92 2.19 -10.97
N PRO A 89 0.30 1.71 -9.87
CA PRO A 89 -1.15 1.69 -9.78
C PRO A 89 -1.70 3.11 -9.82
N PRO A 90 -2.92 3.33 -10.33
CA PRO A 90 -3.55 4.64 -10.32
C PRO A 90 -3.62 5.22 -8.90
N ALA A 91 -3.37 6.53 -8.76
CA ALA A 91 -3.33 7.19 -7.46
C ALA A 91 -4.66 7.07 -6.67
N TRP A 92 -5.79 6.97 -7.36
CA TRP A 92 -7.11 6.84 -6.74
C TRP A 92 -7.23 5.56 -5.90
N VAL A 93 -6.49 4.50 -6.24
CA VAL A 93 -6.49 3.23 -5.50
C VAL A 93 -5.88 3.41 -4.11
N GLY A 94 -4.82 4.21 -3.99
CA GLY A 94 -4.22 4.54 -2.70
C GLY A 94 -5.18 5.35 -1.82
N THR A 95 -5.87 6.33 -2.42
CA THR A 95 -6.87 7.13 -1.67
C THR A 95 -8.09 6.31 -1.24
N ALA A 96 -8.59 5.42 -2.11
CA ALA A 96 -9.72 4.54 -1.78
C ALA A 96 -9.33 3.45 -0.76
N GLY A 97 -8.06 3.06 -0.73
CA GLY A 97 -7.47 2.18 0.29
C GLY A 97 -7.09 2.90 1.58
N LEU A 98 -7.48 4.18 1.74
CA LEU A 98 -7.23 5.06 2.89
C LEU A 98 -5.76 5.45 3.14
N GLY A 99 -4.82 4.93 2.36
CA GLY A 99 -3.40 4.97 2.68
C GLY A 99 -3.06 4.37 4.05
N TRP A 100 -1.79 4.42 4.43
CA TRP A 100 -1.33 3.81 5.68
C TRP A 100 -1.83 4.54 6.93
N ASP A 101 -1.80 5.87 6.91
CA ASP A 101 -2.22 6.75 8.01
C ASP A 101 -3.72 6.65 8.27
N GLY A 102 -4.54 6.62 7.23
CA GLY A 102 -5.98 6.42 7.38
C GLY A 102 -6.31 5.06 7.97
N ARG A 103 -5.68 3.99 7.48
CA ARG A 103 -5.88 2.63 8.04
C ARG A 103 -5.43 2.53 9.49
N VAL A 104 -4.25 3.06 9.83
CA VAL A 104 -3.75 3.05 11.22
C VAL A 104 -4.70 3.79 12.15
N VAL A 105 -5.20 4.96 11.74
CA VAL A 105 -6.19 5.73 12.54
C VAL A 105 -7.47 4.93 12.75
N VAL A 106 -8.02 4.31 11.69
CA VAL A 106 -9.25 3.51 11.79
C VAL A 106 -9.05 2.30 12.70
N VAL A 107 -7.93 1.59 12.56
CA VAL A 107 -7.63 0.41 13.37
C VAL A 107 -7.40 0.78 14.84
N LEU A 108 -6.68 1.87 15.11
CA LEU A 108 -6.49 2.37 16.48
C LEU A 108 -7.82 2.79 17.11
N ALA A 109 -8.66 3.53 16.37
CA ALA A 109 -9.99 3.92 16.85
C ALA A 109 -10.84 2.69 17.18
N ALA A 110 -10.85 1.69 16.29
CA ALA A 110 -11.59 0.45 16.51
C ALA A 110 -11.09 -0.36 17.71
N ALA A 111 -9.78 -0.34 17.97
CA ALA A 111 -9.21 -0.96 19.17
C ALA A 111 -9.62 -0.22 20.46
N LEU A 112 -9.72 1.12 20.41
CA LEU A 112 -10.17 1.94 21.56
C LEU A 112 -11.66 1.77 21.87
N THR A 113 -12.48 1.44 20.87
CA THR A 113 -13.92 1.23 21.02
C THR A 113 -14.34 -0.24 21.03
N ASP A 114 -13.40 -1.16 21.20
CA ASP A 114 -13.62 -2.62 21.30
C ASP A 114 -14.35 -3.26 20.09
N VAL A 115 -14.15 -2.70 18.89
CA VAL A 115 -14.70 -3.22 17.62
C VAL A 115 -13.60 -3.61 16.64
N TYR A 116 -12.40 -3.91 17.15
CA TYR A 116 -11.22 -4.24 16.33
C TYR A 116 -11.49 -5.35 15.32
N VAL A 117 -12.05 -6.49 15.76
CA VAL A 117 -12.25 -7.68 14.92
C VAL A 117 -13.13 -7.38 13.70
N PRO A 118 -14.37 -6.89 13.84
CA PRO A 118 -15.21 -6.58 12.68
C PRO A 118 -14.59 -5.49 11.80
N THR A 119 -13.92 -4.48 12.38
CA THR A 119 -13.24 -3.44 11.58
C THR A 119 -12.08 -4.01 10.77
N ALA A 120 -11.24 -4.85 11.37
CA ALA A 120 -10.10 -5.48 10.68
C ALA A 120 -10.57 -6.39 9.53
N ILE A 121 -11.65 -7.17 9.74
CA ILE A 121 -12.28 -7.97 8.69
C ILE A 121 -12.82 -7.05 7.57
N GLY A 122 -13.57 -6.01 7.92
CA GLY A 122 -14.13 -5.07 6.95
C GLY A 122 -13.07 -4.39 6.11
N LEU A 123 -11.97 -3.93 6.74
CA LEU A 123 -10.83 -3.36 6.05
C LEU A 123 -10.11 -4.38 5.17
N ALA A 124 -9.92 -5.61 5.63
CA ALA A 124 -9.29 -6.68 4.86
C ALA A 124 -10.09 -6.99 3.59
N VAL A 125 -11.41 -7.12 3.71
CA VAL A 125 -12.31 -7.37 2.57
C VAL A 125 -12.32 -6.18 1.62
N TRP A 126 -12.49 -4.96 2.13
CA TRP A 126 -12.51 -3.73 1.33
C TRP A 126 -11.21 -3.54 0.55
N CYS A 127 -10.07 -3.55 1.25
CA CYS A 127 -8.76 -3.34 0.65
C CYS A 127 -8.40 -4.50 -0.29
N GLY A 128 -8.64 -5.74 0.14
CA GLY A 128 -8.39 -6.93 -0.67
C GLY A 128 -9.17 -6.89 -1.99
N ALA A 129 -10.47 -6.65 -1.94
CA ALA A 129 -11.30 -6.55 -3.14
C ALA A 129 -10.86 -5.40 -4.05
N LEU A 130 -10.62 -4.20 -3.48
CA LEU A 130 -10.15 -3.03 -4.22
C LEU A 130 -8.83 -3.30 -4.94
N PHE A 131 -7.83 -3.82 -4.22
CA PHE A 131 -6.48 -4.02 -4.76
C PHE A 131 -6.44 -5.16 -5.77
N VAL A 132 -7.09 -6.28 -5.48
CA VAL A 132 -7.14 -7.42 -6.41
C VAL A 132 -7.91 -7.05 -7.67
N ALA A 133 -9.07 -6.39 -7.55
CA ALA A 133 -9.84 -5.99 -8.71
C ALA A 133 -9.04 -5.04 -9.61
N GLU A 134 -8.39 -4.02 -9.04
CA GLU A 134 -7.59 -3.11 -9.85
C GLU A 134 -6.39 -3.82 -10.49
N SER A 135 -5.65 -4.64 -9.73
CA SER A 135 -4.54 -5.43 -10.26
C SER A 135 -4.98 -6.29 -11.45
N VAL A 136 -6.02 -7.11 -11.29
CA VAL A 136 -6.57 -7.95 -12.36
C VAL A 136 -6.96 -7.11 -13.57
N THR A 137 -7.69 -6.00 -13.38
CA THR A 137 -8.10 -5.15 -14.51
C THR A 137 -6.89 -4.53 -15.23
N SER A 138 -5.84 -4.15 -14.50
CA SER A 138 -4.60 -3.62 -15.07
C SER A 138 -3.89 -4.67 -15.91
N TRP A 139 -3.68 -5.88 -15.36
CA TRP A 139 -3.01 -6.97 -16.07
C TRP A 139 -3.79 -7.43 -17.30
N VAL A 140 -5.12 -7.49 -17.22
CA VAL A 140 -5.97 -7.82 -18.37
C VAL A 140 -5.87 -6.75 -19.48
N ARG A 141 -5.78 -5.46 -19.12
CA ARG A 141 -5.58 -4.39 -20.12
C ARG A 141 -4.24 -4.52 -20.82
N VAL A 142 -3.17 -4.81 -20.07
CA VAL A 142 -1.83 -5.00 -20.62
C VAL A 142 -1.79 -6.22 -21.56
N ALA A 143 -2.36 -7.36 -21.14
CA ALA A 143 -2.39 -8.57 -21.97
C ALA A 143 -3.21 -8.41 -23.26
N ARG A 144 -4.19 -7.49 -23.27
CA ARG A 144 -5.02 -7.18 -24.45
C ARG A 144 -4.40 -6.15 -25.39
N ASP A 145 -3.27 -5.55 -25.02
CA ASP A 145 -2.54 -4.59 -25.83
C ASP A 145 -1.39 -5.31 -26.58
N PRO A 146 -1.54 -5.62 -27.89
CA PRO A 146 -0.55 -6.39 -28.64
C PRO A 146 0.77 -5.64 -28.76
N THR A 147 0.71 -4.31 -28.88
CA THR A 147 1.89 -3.43 -28.98
C THR A 147 2.73 -3.44 -27.71
N ARG A 148 2.09 -3.49 -26.53
CA ARG A 148 2.82 -3.64 -25.25
C ARG A 148 3.31 -5.05 -25.02
N THR A 149 2.55 -6.06 -25.40
CA THR A 149 2.96 -7.47 -25.23
C THR A 149 4.24 -7.77 -26.01
N VAL A 150 4.35 -7.30 -27.26
CA VAL A 150 5.56 -7.46 -28.08
C VAL A 150 6.75 -6.70 -27.47
N ALA A 151 6.53 -5.46 -27.02
CA ALA A 151 7.61 -4.66 -26.41
C ALA A 151 8.15 -5.25 -25.10
N MET A 152 7.28 -5.86 -24.26
CA MET A 152 7.73 -6.59 -23.06
C MET A 152 8.49 -7.87 -23.43
N ALA A 153 8.05 -8.61 -24.45
CA ALA A 153 8.71 -9.84 -24.88
C ALA A 153 10.11 -9.60 -25.48
N THR A 154 10.28 -8.52 -26.26
CA THR A 154 11.58 -8.19 -26.88
C THR A 154 12.57 -7.52 -25.93
N GLY A 155 12.08 -6.90 -24.85
CA GLY A 155 12.95 -6.24 -23.85
C GLY A 155 13.60 -7.21 -22.86
N ASP A 156 13.02 -8.39 -22.66
CA ASP A 156 13.58 -9.46 -21.80
C ASP A 156 14.74 -10.22 -22.49
N ASP A 157 14.95 -10.05 -23.80
CA ASP A 157 16.01 -10.72 -24.57
C ASP A 157 17.35 -9.92 -24.61
N GLU A 158 17.39 -8.68 -24.10
CA GLU A 158 18.57 -7.78 -24.17
C GLU A 158 19.36 -7.63 -22.85
N GLU A 159 18.99 -8.35 -21.78
CA GLU A 159 19.71 -8.40 -20.47
C GLU A 159 20.50 -9.71 -20.27
#